data_AF-A0A5K1GTM7-F1
#
_entry.id   AF-A0A5K1GTM7-F1
#
_cell.length_a   1.000
_cell.length_b   1.000
_cell.length_c   1.000
_cell.angle_alpha   90.00
_cell.angle_beta   90.00
_cell.angle_gamma   90.00
#
_symmetry.space_group_name_H-M   'P 1'
#
loop_
_entity.id
_entity.type
_entity.pdbx_description
1 polymer ?
#
loop_
_entity_poly.entity_id
_entity_poly.type
_entity_poly.pdbx_seq_one_letter_code
_entity_poly.pdbx_strand_id
1 'polypeptide(L)'
;GRRKVMKMLKNMMHERLAEPKRVHGDFFDILVEEVKKEKPVVTEAMALDLMFVLLFASFETTSLALTLGVRLLTENPEVVEKLR
;
A
#
# COMPACT_ATOMS: atom_id res chain seq x y z
N GLY A 1 7.44 13.03 -6.60
CA GLY A 1 6.87 11.85 -5.90
C GLY A 1 6.07 10.97 -6.84
N ARG A 2 4.79 11.31 -7.09
CA ARG A 2 3.80 10.47 -7.80
C ARG A 2 4.31 9.81 -9.09
N ARG A 3 4.87 10.58 -10.04
CA ARG A 3 5.34 10.03 -11.34
C ARG A 3 6.35 8.89 -11.18
N LYS A 4 7.26 8.98 -10.22
CA LYS A 4 8.26 7.95 -9.93
C LYS A 4 7.61 6.70 -9.35
N VAL A 5 6.67 6.88 -8.41
CA VAL A 5 5.91 5.77 -7.81
C VAL A 5 5.05 5.07 -8.84
N MET A 6 4.32 5.81 -9.68
CA MET A 6 3.50 5.22 -10.75
C MET A 6 4.35 4.43 -11.75
N LYS A 7 5.54 4.94 -12.11
CA LYS A 7 6.49 4.20 -12.96
C LYS A 7 6.93 2.89 -12.31
N MET A 8 7.25 2.92 -11.01
CA MET A 8 7.63 1.73 -10.25
C MET A 8 6.48 0.70 -10.18
N LEU A 9 5.28 1.13 -9.79
CA LEU A 9 4.10 0.27 -9.71
C LEU A 9 3.77 -0.36 -11.06
N LYS A 10 3.86 0.41 -12.15
CA LYS A 10 3.63 -0.11 -13.51
C LYS A 10 4.65 -1.21 -13.88
N ASN A 11 5.93 -0.99 -13.58
CA ASN A 11 6.95 -2.00 -13.81
C ASN A 11 6.67 -3.28 -13.02
N MET A 12 6.33 -3.16 -11.74
CA MET A 12 5.98 -4.32 -10.90
C MET A 12 4.76 -5.08 -11.43
N MET A 13 3.72 -4.37 -11.88
CA MET A 13 2.53 -4.97 -12.49
C MET A 13 2.92 -5.78 -13.73
N HIS A 14 3.70 -5.19 -14.63
CA HIS A 14 4.16 -5.88 -15.85
C HIS A 14 5.03 -7.10 -15.54
N GLU A 15 5.94 -7.01 -14.57
CA GLU A 15 6.78 -8.14 -14.13
C GLU A 15 5.93 -9.30 -13.63
N ARG A 16 4.92 -9.02 -12.80
CA ARG A 16 4.00 -10.04 -12.25
C ARG A 16 3.05 -10.62 -13.31
N LEU A 17 2.64 -9.82 -14.29
CA LEU A 17 1.88 -10.30 -15.45
C LEU A 17 2.72 -11.23 -16.33
N ALA A 18 4.01 -10.95 -16.48
CA ALA A 18 4.94 -11.73 -17.31
C ALA A 18 5.40 -13.04 -16.66
N GLU A 19 5.35 -13.16 -15.33
CA GLU A 19 5.77 -14.36 -14.59
C GLU A 19 4.63 -14.93 -13.70
N PRO A 20 3.56 -15.53 -14.28
CA PRO A 20 2.36 -15.93 -13.53
C PRO A 20 2.59 -16.97 -12.44
N LYS A 21 3.72 -17.69 -12.47
CA LYS A 21 4.05 -18.73 -11.49
C LYS A 21 4.62 -18.16 -10.19
N ARG A 22 4.99 -16.88 -10.17
CA ARG A 22 5.62 -16.23 -9.02
C ARG A 22 4.57 -15.41 -8.25
N VAL A 23 3.99 -16.04 -7.23
CA VAL A 23 3.01 -15.41 -6.34
C VAL A 23 3.69 -14.92 -5.07
N HIS A 24 3.46 -13.66 -4.70
CA HIS A 24 3.99 -13.03 -3.49
C HIS A 24 3.01 -13.14 -2.31
N GLY A 25 1.72 -13.35 -2.60
CA GLY A 25 0.65 -13.50 -1.60
C GLY A 25 0.19 -12.17 -1.00
N ASP A 26 0.39 -11.06 -1.72
CA ASP A 26 0.06 -9.72 -1.25
C ASP A 26 -1.15 -9.12 -1.98
N PHE A 27 -1.59 -7.94 -1.52
CA PHE A 27 -2.75 -7.25 -2.13
C PHE A 27 -2.51 -6.90 -3.61
N PHE A 28 -1.27 -6.68 -4.02
CA PHE A 28 -0.96 -6.34 -5.41
C PHE A 28 -1.16 -7.56 -6.32
N ASP A 29 -0.92 -8.78 -5.84
CA ASP A 29 -1.29 -10.00 -6.58
C ASP A 29 -2.80 -10.12 -6.80
N ILE A 30 -3.63 -9.71 -5.82
CA ILE A 30 -5.09 -9.69 -5.98
C ILE A 30 -5.49 -8.79 -7.15
N LEU A 31 -4.85 -7.62 -7.29
CA LEU A 31 -5.10 -6.71 -8.39
C LEU A 31 -4.58 -7.25 -9.73
N VAL A 32 -3.41 -7.89 -9.74
CA VAL A 32 -2.87 -8.56 -10.94
C VAL A 32 -3.86 -9.60 -11.45
N GLU A 33 -4.39 -10.45 -10.57
CA GLU A 33 -5.35 -11.48 -10.93
C GLU A 33 -6.71 -10.90 -11.35
N GLU A 34 -7.17 -9.79 -10.74
CA GLU A 34 -8.37 -9.08 -11.19
C GLU A 34 -8.23 -8.54 -12.61
N VAL A 35 -7.09 -7.92 -12.92
CA VAL A 35 -6.81 -7.34 -14.25
C VAL A 35 -6.69 -8.41 -15.34
N LYS A 36 -6.27 -9.63 -15.01
CA LYS A 36 -6.17 -10.76 -15.96
C LYS A 36 -7.51 -11.37 -16.36
N LYS A 37 -8.60 -11.11 -15.63
CA LYS A 37 -9.91 -11.71 -15.92
C LYS A 37 -10.39 -11.32 -17.31
N GLU A 38 -11.16 -12.20 -17.96
CA GLU A 38 -11.78 -11.89 -19.27
C GLU A 38 -12.70 -10.67 -19.20
N LYS A 39 -13.33 -10.44 -18.05
CA LYS A 39 -14.18 -9.28 -17.75
C LYS A 39 -13.71 -8.65 -16.43
N PRO A 40 -12.62 -7.87 -16.46
CA PRO A 40 -12.05 -7.29 -15.25
C PRO A 40 -12.96 -6.16 -14.74
N VAL A 41 -13.20 -6.12 -13.42
CA VAL A 41 -13.94 -5.02 -12.78
C VAL A 41 -13.06 -3.77 -12.68
N VAL A 42 -11.74 -3.97 -12.59
CA VAL A 42 -10.74 -2.92 -12.43
C VAL A 42 -9.76 -2.98 -13.60
N THR A 43 -9.56 -1.84 -14.28
CA THR A 43 -8.52 -1.73 -15.33
C THR A 43 -7.12 -1.65 -14.71
N GLU A 44 -6.07 -1.95 -15.49
CA GLU A 44 -4.68 -1.79 -15.02
C GLU A 44 -4.43 -0.38 -14.46
N ALA A 45 -4.91 0.67 -15.14
CA ALA A 45 -4.76 2.05 -14.69
C ALA A 45 -5.45 2.29 -13.34
N MET A 46 -6.67 1.79 -13.17
CA MET A 46 -7.40 1.88 -11.91
C MET A 46 -6.71 1.10 -10.78
N ALA A 47 -6.16 -0.08 -11.08
CA ALA A 47 -5.40 -0.87 -10.11
C ALA A 47 -4.14 -0.13 -9.64
N LEU A 48 -3.40 0.49 -10.57
CA LEU A 48 -2.22 1.31 -10.24
C LEU A 48 -2.59 2.55 -9.42
N ASP A 49 -3.68 3.24 -9.77
CA ASP A 49 -4.18 4.37 -8.99
C ASP A 49 -4.66 3.94 -7.60
N LEU A 50 -5.32 2.79 -7.47
CA LEU A 50 -5.73 2.22 -6.19
C LEU A 50 -4.51 1.91 -5.30
N MET A 51 -3.49 1.26 -5.84
CA MET A 51 -2.23 1.04 -5.11
C MET A 51 -1.59 2.35 -4.66
N PHE A 52 -1.56 3.36 -5.53
CA PHE A 52 -1.00 4.66 -5.19
C PHE A 52 -1.80 5.35 -4.07
N VAL A 53 -3.14 5.37 -4.18
CA VAL A 53 -4.02 5.98 -3.17
C VAL A 53 -3.89 5.27 -1.83
N LEU A 54 -3.84 3.94 -1.79
CA LEU A 54 -3.67 3.17 -0.56
C LEU A 54 -2.33 3.48 0.12
N LEU A 55 -1.23 3.51 -0.64
CA LEU A 55 0.09 3.87 -0.12
C LEU A 55 0.12 5.31 0.40
N PHE A 56 -0.50 6.24 -0.32
CA PHE A 56 -0.51 7.64 0.05
C PHE A 56 -1.38 7.89 1.29
N ALA A 57 -2.61 7.37 1.31
CA ALA A 57 -3.54 7.56 2.41
C ALA A 57 -3.07 6.89 3.71
N SER A 58 -2.47 5.69 3.62
CA SER A 58 -1.92 4.99 4.79
C SER A 58 -0.74 5.75 5.39
N PHE A 59 0.13 6.32 4.55
CA PHE A 59 1.25 7.12 5.03
C PHE A 59 0.79 8.38 5.78
N GLU A 60 -0.09 9.19 5.18
CA GLU A 60 -0.52 10.45 5.78
C GLU A 60 -1.24 10.23 7.13
N THR A 61 -2.17 9.27 7.17
CA THR A 61 -2.95 9.00 8.39
C THR A 61 -2.12 8.34 9.49
N THR A 62 -1.34 7.32 9.14
CA THR A 62 -0.57 6.54 10.13
C THR A 62 0.63 7.34 10.65
N SER A 63 1.30 8.12 9.80
CA SER A 63 2.45 8.94 10.24
C SER A 63 2.02 10.00 11.25
N LEU A 64 0.88 10.65 11.03
CA LEU A 64 0.32 11.61 11.96
C LEU A 64 -0.10 10.93 13.27
N ALA A 65 -0.85 9.81 13.18
CA ALA A 65 -1.30 9.07 14.35
C ALA A 65 -0.13 8.57 15.19
N LEU A 66 0.93 8.02 14.56
CA LEU A 66 2.14 7.58 15.25
C LEU A 66 2.88 8.75 15.88
N THR A 67 3.02 9.87 15.17
CA THR A 67 3.70 11.06 15.69
C THR A 67 2.99 11.60 16.93
N LEU A 68 1.66 11.71 16.87
CA LEU A 68 0.85 12.15 18.02
C LEU A 68 0.87 11.11 19.14
N GLY A 69 0.75 9.83 18.81
CA GLY A 69 0.80 8.74 19.79
C GLY A 69 2.12 8.75 20.57
N VAL A 70 3.26 8.81 19.86
CA VAL A 70 4.58 8.91 20.49
C VAL A 70 4.69 10.18 21.33
N ARG A 71 4.24 11.32 20.81
CA ARG A 71 4.25 12.59 21.57
C ARG A 71 3.47 12.48 22.88
N LEU A 72 2.24 11.98 22.84
CA LEU A 72 1.40 11.83 24.03
C LEU A 72 2.04 10.87 25.04
N LEU A 73 2.64 9.77 24.57
CA LEU A 73 3.36 8.84 25.45
C LEU A 73 4.59 9.50 26.09
N THR A 74 5.33 10.35 25.36
CA THR A 74 6.48 11.07 25.93
C THR A 74 6.08 12.15 26.93
N GLU A 75 4.90 12.77 26.75
CA GLU A 75 4.36 13.79 27.67
C GLU A 75 3.73 13.17 28.93
N ASN A 76 3.42 11.86 28.92
CA ASN A 76 2.73 11.14 30.00
C ASN A 76 3.43 9.79 30.32
N PRO A 77 4.63 9.80 30.91
CA PRO A 77 5.45 8.60 31.12
C PRO A 77 4.79 7.53 31.99
N GLU A 78 3.88 7.89 32.90
CA GLU A 78 3.09 6.96 33.71
C GLU A 78 2.14 6.09 32.87
N VAL A 79 1.70 6.57 31.70
CA VAL A 79 0.92 5.77 30.75
C VAL A 79 1.81 4.71 30.11
N VAL A 80 3.06 5.06 29.79
CA VAL A 80 4.03 4.11 29.22
C VAL A 80 4.34 2.97 30.19
N GLU A 81 4.48 3.29 31.49
CA GLU A 81 4.70 2.28 32.53
C GLU A 81 3.55 1.26 32.61
N LYS A 82 2.31 1.71 32.41
CA LYS A 82 1.11 0.84 32.41
C LYS A 82 0.94 0.01 31.13
N LEU A 83 1.64 0.35 30.05
CA LEU A 83 1.60 -0.38 28.76
C LEU A 83 2.64 -1.50 28.65
N ARG A 84 3.57 -1.60 29.61
CA ARG A 84 4.52 -2.73 29.72
C ARG A 84 3.84 -4.00 30.19
#